data_AF-A0A1L0CP81-F1
#
_entry.id   AF-A0A1L0CP81-F1
#
_cell.length_a   1.000
_cell.length_b   1.000
_cell.length_c   1.000
_cell.angle_alpha   90.00
_cell.angle_beta   90.00
_cell.angle_gamma   90.00
#
_symmetry.space_group_name_H-M   'P 1'
#
loop_
_entity.id
_entity.type
_entity.pdbx_description
1 polymer ?
#
loop_
_entity_poly.entity_id
_entity_poly.type
_entity_poly.pdbx_seq_one_letter_code
_entity_poly.pdbx_strand_id
1 'polypeptide(L)'
;MIAKHVPPKGSTKSSFNRLVDYICDEQDKVHRIGLVKSVNCHAATIDAAITEVLATQQQNTRATGDKTYHLLVSFREGEAVDNDTLSTIEAQLCEAIGFGEHQRISAVHRDTDNLHIHIAINKIHPEKLTMVEPFGAYRVLGETCDRLENQYGLEKDNHITKQREGQSRAQDMEAHSGQKSLISWTREQCGEALESAQSWEDVHHVLKEALLQHSISLVF
;
A
#
# COMPACT_ATOMS: atom_id res chain seq x y z
N MET A 1 -6.34 -4.95 -12.63
CA MET A 1 -5.11 -4.73 -11.84
C MET A 1 -5.43 -3.98 -10.55
N ILE A 2 -4.58 -4.03 -9.52
CA ILE A 2 -4.75 -3.30 -8.25
C ILE A 2 -3.42 -2.67 -7.88
N ALA A 3 -3.41 -1.39 -7.51
CA ALA A 3 -2.26 -0.70 -6.94
C ALA A 3 -2.53 -0.34 -5.48
N LYS A 4 -1.59 -0.68 -4.58
CA LYS A 4 -1.72 -0.39 -3.14
C LYS A 4 -0.39 -0.02 -2.49
N HIS A 5 -0.47 0.84 -1.48
CA HIS A 5 0.62 1.08 -0.55
C HIS A 5 0.80 -0.15 0.35
N VAL A 6 2.04 -0.62 0.50
CA VAL A 6 2.40 -1.64 1.47
C VAL A 6 3.07 -0.95 2.66
N PRO A 7 2.40 -0.83 3.82
CA PRO A 7 2.98 -0.19 4.98
C PRO A 7 4.12 -1.04 5.56
N PRO A 8 5.11 -0.42 6.25
CA PRO A 8 6.14 -1.15 6.98
C PRO A 8 5.52 -2.13 8.00
N LYS A 9 6.15 -3.29 8.17
CA LYS A 9 5.78 -4.23 9.22
C LYS A 9 6.31 -3.73 10.56
N GLY A 10 5.40 -3.49 11.51
CA GLY A 10 5.74 -3.11 12.88
C GLY A 10 5.90 -1.60 13.10
N SER A 11 6.54 -1.20 14.19
CA SER A 11 6.71 0.21 14.60
C SER A 11 7.97 0.88 14.04
N THR A 12 8.84 0.13 13.36
CA THR A 12 10.08 0.63 12.77
C THR A 12 9.84 1.22 11.39
N LYS A 13 10.45 2.37 11.10
CA LYS A 13 10.45 2.96 9.76
C LYS A 13 11.12 2.03 8.74
N SER A 14 10.67 2.12 7.50
CA SER A 14 11.27 1.41 6.38
C SER A 14 12.71 1.87 6.12
N SER A 15 13.51 0.96 5.59
CA SER A 15 14.82 1.27 5.03
C SER A 15 14.75 1.06 3.53
N PHE A 16 15.14 2.08 2.76
CA PHE A 16 15.11 2.01 1.30
C PHE A 16 15.97 0.85 0.79
N ASN A 17 17.20 0.69 1.31
CA ASN A 17 18.08 -0.43 0.95
C ASN A 17 17.40 -1.78 1.22
N ARG A 18 16.88 -1.99 2.43
CA ARG A 18 16.23 -3.27 2.78
C ARG A 18 15.01 -3.56 1.92
N LEU A 19 14.27 -2.53 1.52
CA LEU A 19 13.13 -2.69 0.61
C LEU A 19 13.62 -3.06 -0.79
N VAL A 20 14.65 -2.39 -1.31
CA VAL A 20 15.23 -2.72 -2.63
C VAL A 20 15.80 -4.12 -2.64
N ASP A 21 16.57 -4.50 -1.60
CA ASP A 21 17.06 -5.86 -1.40
C ASP A 21 15.89 -6.84 -1.44
N TYR A 22 14.83 -6.61 -0.66
CA TYR A 22 13.66 -7.49 -0.62
C TYR A 22 12.96 -7.65 -1.98
N ILE A 23 12.79 -6.58 -2.76
CA ILE A 23 12.06 -6.64 -4.03
C ILE A 23 12.94 -7.11 -5.19
N CYS A 24 14.27 -7.05 -5.04
CA CYS A 24 15.24 -7.54 -6.01
C CYS A 24 15.81 -8.92 -5.63
N ASP A 25 15.49 -9.47 -4.46
CA ASP A 25 16.01 -10.76 -4.03
C ASP A 25 15.45 -11.88 -4.91
N GLU A 26 16.35 -12.72 -5.43
CA GLU A 26 16.03 -13.91 -6.23
C GLU A 26 15.75 -15.14 -5.34
N GLN A 27 15.79 -14.99 -4.01
CA GLN A 27 15.95 -16.10 -3.07
C GLN A 27 14.78 -17.08 -2.91
N ASP A 28 13.59 -16.79 -3.43
CA ASP A 28 12.61 -17.86 -3.63
C ASP A 28 12.92 -18.55 -4.96
N LYS A 29 13.51 -19.76 -4.85
CA LYS A 29 14.24 -20.56 -5.87
C LYS A 29 13.53 -20.91 -7.20
N VAL A 30 12.53 -20.16 -7.63
CA VAL A 30 11.83 -20.29 -8.92
C VAL A 30 11.63 -18.90 -9.57
N HIS A 31 12.02 -17.81 -8.91
CA HIS A 31 11.62 -16.46 -9.31
C HIS A 31 12.53 -15.88 -10.41
N ARG A 32 11.98 -15.68 -11.61
CA ARG A 32 12.65 -14.96 -12.69
C ARG A 32 12.22 -13.50 -12.63
N ILE A 33 13.07 -12.67 -12.03
CA ILE A 33 12.94 -11.21 -12.10
C ILE A 33 12.92 -10.81 -13.58
N GLY A 34 11.79 -10.22 -14.02
CA GLY A 34 11.58 -9.91 -15.43
C GLY A 34 12.27 -8.61 -15.88
N LEU A 35 12.33 -7.62 -14.98
CA LEU A 35 12.96 -6.31 -15.22
C LEU A 35 13.19 -5.60 -13.88
N VAL A 36 14.41 -5.14 -13.63
CA VAL A 36 14.73 -4.17 -12.56
C VAL A 36 15.12 -2.85 -13.21
N LYS A 37 14.53 -1.74 -12.75
CA LYS A 37 14.86 -0.40 -13.26
C LYS A 37 14.95 0.63 -12.13
N SER A 38 15.84 1.60 -12.30
CA SER A 38 15.85 2.85 -11.54
C SER A 38 15.26 3.98 -12.38
N VAL A 39 14.56 4.92 -11.74
CA VAL A 39 14.00 6.12 -12.38
C VAL A 39 14.31 7.34 -11.53
N ASN A 40 14.64 8.45 -12.19
CA ASN A 40 15.09 9.71 -11.59
C ASN A 40 16.34 9.59 -10.72
N CYS A 41 17.13 8.53 -10.92
CA CYS A 41 18.47 8.39 -10.34
C CYS A 41 19.51 8.72 -11.42
N HIS A 42 20.58 9.41 -11.04
CA HIS A 42 21.73 9.67 -11.93
C HIS A 42 22.66 8.46 -12.04
N ALA A 43 22.69 7.63 -11.00
CA ALA A 43 23.49 6.43 -10.94
C ALA A 43 23.14 5.41 -12.03
N ALA A 44 24.17 4.82 -12.64
CA ALA A 44 24.03 3.83 -13.72
C ALA A 44 23.72 2.40 -13.22
N THR A 45 23.92 2.13 -11.94
CA THR A 45 23.73 0.79 -11.33
C THR A 45 22.77 0.87 -10.15
N ILE A 46 22.07 -0.22 -9.85
CA ILE A 46 21.12 -0.31 -8.73
C ILE A 46 21.78 0.01 -7.38
N ASP A 47 22.95 -0.56 -7.07
CA ASP A 47 23.66 -0.32 -5.81
C ASP A 47 24.03 1.16 -5.63
N ALA A 48 24.51 1.80 -6.70
CA ALA A 48 24.79 3.23 -6.69
C ALA A 48 23.50 4.07 -6.60
N ALA A 49 22.40 3.65 -7.22
CA ALA A 49 21.10 4.32 -7.12
C ALA A 49 20.53 4.23 -5.70
N ILE A 50 20.69 3.09 -5.01
CA ILE A 50 20.37 2.96 -3.58
C ILE A 50 21.18 3.99 -2.78
N THR A 51 22.49 4.05 -3.01
CA THR A 51 23.38 4.98 -2.30
C THR A 51 22.97 6.44 -2.54
N GLU A 52 22.62 6.77 -3.79
CA GLU A 52 22.13 8.09 -4.20
C GLU A 52 20.82 8.46 -3.46
N VAL A 53 19.85 7.54 -3.42
CA VAL A 53 18.59 7.75 -2.70
C VAL A 53 18.83 7.97 -1.21
N LEU A 54 19.67 7.14 -0.58
CA LEU A 54 19.99 7.26 0.84
C LEU A 54 20.67 8.61 1.15
N ALA A 55 21.56 9.07 0.26
CA ALA A 55 22.18 10.39 0.37
C ALA A 55 21.12 11.51 0.28
N THR A 56 20.18 11.45 -0.67
CA THR A 56 19.05 12.39 -0.75
C THR A 56 18.21 12.37 0.53
N GLN A 57 17.87 11.18 1.03
CA GLN A 57 17.10 11.03 2.27
C GLN A 57 17.83 11.64 3.47
N GLN A 58 19.16 11.53 3.55
CA GLN A 58 19.98 12.07 4.63
C GLN A 58 20.03 13.60 4.62
N GLN A 59 20.01 14.23 3.44
CA GLN A 59 19.98 15.69 3.32
C GLN A 59 18.71 16.32 3.90
N ASN A 60 17.61 15.57 3.96
CA ASN A 60 16.42 16.01 4.69
C ASN A 60 16.55 15.70 6.19
N THR A 61 16.84 16.72 7.01
CA THR A 61 16.94 16.60 8.48
C THR A 61 15.65 16.91 9.22
N ARG A 62 14.62 17.37 8.51
CA ARG A 62 13.38 17.93 9.06
C ARG A 62 12.20 16.95 9.13
N ALA A 63 12.14 15.96 8.25
CA ALA A 63 11.02 15.02 8.23
C ALA A 63 11.20 13.92 9.28
N THR A 64 10.16 13.71 10.08
CA THR A 64 10.10 12.68 11.13
C THR A 64 9.31 11.45 10.69
N GLY A 65 8.69 11.45 9.51
CA GLY A 65 7.97 10.30 8.96
C GLY A 65 8.89 9.20 8.39
N ASP A 66 8.27 8.17 7.85
CA ASP A 66 8.94 7.21 6.96
C ASP A 66 9.24 7.91 5.63
N LYS A 67 10.48 7.79 5.16
CA LYS A 67 11.00 8.42 3.94
C LYS A 67 10.92 7.48 2.73
N THR A 68 10.53 6.23 2.93
CA THR A 68 10.37 5.24 1.87
C THR A 68 8.89 4.92 1.69
N TYR A 69 8.47 4.77 0.44
CA TYR A 69 7.11 4.33 0.09
C TYR A 69 7.21 3.06 -0.75
N HIS A 70 6.48 2.01 -0.36
CA HIS A 70 6.41 0.76 -1.11
C HIS A 70 5.06 0.70 -1.83
N LEU A 71 5.08 0.88 -3.15
CA LEU A 71 3.92 0.67 -4.00
C LEU A 71 3.99 -0.74 -4.61
N LEU A 72 2.91 -1.51 -4.46
CA LEU A 72 2.71 -2.80 -5.11
C LEU A 72 1.60 -2.66 -6.15
N VAL A 73 1.88 -3.10 -7.37
CA VAL A 73 0.90 -3.17 -8.46
C VAL A 73 0.75 -4.63 -8.88
N SER A 74 -0.45 -5.20 -8.77
CA SER A 74 -0.75 -6.59 -9.16
C SER A 74 -1.71 -6.61 -10.32
N PHE A 75 -1.46 -7.45 -11.31
CA PHE A 75 -2.34 -7.67 -12.45
C PHE A 75 -3.26 -8.87 -12.20
N ARG A 76 -4.25 -9.06 -13.07
CA ARG A 76 -5.13 -10.24 -13.04
C ARG A 76 -4.37 -11.48 -13.53
N GLU A 77 -4.86 -12.65 -13.15
CA GLU A 77 -4.25 -13.93 -13.53
C GLU A 77 -4.31 -14.09 -15.05
N GLY A 78 -3.21 -14.55 -15.66
CA GLY A 78 -3.11 -14.77 -17.11
C GLY A 78 -2.87 -13.51 -17.94
N GLU A 79 -2.82 -12.31 -17.35
CA GLU A 79 -2.48 -11.07 -18.05
C GLU A 79 -1.02 -11.08 -18.55
N ALA A 80 -0.85 -10.95 -19.86
CA ALA A 80 0.46 -10.91 -20.52
C ALA A 80 0.79 -9.48 -20.95
N VAL A 81 1.24 -8.66 -20.02
CA VAL A 81 1.64 -7.27 -20.28
C VAL A 81 3.14 -7.19 -20.60
N ASP A 82 3.51 -6.49 -21.67
CA ASP A 82 4.90 -6.27 -22.07
C ASP A 82 5.62 -5.24 -21.16
N ASN A 83 6.95 -5.22 -21.22
CA ASN A 83 7.76 -4.41 -20.31
C ASN A 83 7.65 -2.89 -20.55
N ASP A 84 7.32 -2.45 -21.77
CA ASP A 84 7.16 -1.03 -22.08
C ASP A 84 5.82 -0.51 -21.54
N THR A 85 4.76 -1.32 -21.71
CA THR A 85 3.46 -1.07 -21.10
C THR A 85 3.55 -1.07 -19.57
N LEU A 86 4.21 -2.06 -18.97
CA LEU A 86 4.46 -2.10 -17.52
C LEU A 86 5.21 -0.85 -17.04
N SER A 87 6.21 -0.41 -17.80
CA SER A 87 6.97 0.79 -17.47
C SER A 87 6.13 2.06 -17.53
N THR A 88 5.21 2.14 -18.48
CA THR A 88 4.30 3.26 -18.64
C THR A 88 3.25 3.29 -17.54
N ILE A 89 2.70 2.13 -17.15
CA ILE A 89 1.75 1.99 -16.04
C ILE A 89 2.40 2.42 -14.73
N GLU A 90 3.62 1.92 -14.45
CA GLU A 90 4.41 2.29 -13.28
C GLU A 90 4.60 3.81 -13.18
N ALA A 91 5.03 4.45 -14.28
CA ALA A 91 5.26 5.89 -14.32
C ALA A 91 3.97 6.69 -14.08
N GLN A 92 2.85 6.30 -14.73
CA GLN A 92 1.57 7.00 -14.57
C GLN A 92 0.99 6.84 -13.16
N LEU A 93 1.16 5.69 -12.52
CA LEU A 93 0.73 5.47 -11.13
C LEU A 93 1.56 6.33 -10.16
N CYS A 94 2.87 6.38 -10.34
CA CYS A 94 3.75 7.23 -9.52
C CYS A 94 3.44 8.71 -9.70
N GLU A 95 3.23 9.17 -10.94
CA GLU A 95 2.82 10.55 -11.25
C GLU A 95 1.52 10.91 -10.54
N ALA A 96 0.49 10.05 -10.64
CA ALA A 96 -0.84 10.32 -10.09
C ALA A 96 -0.81 10.57 -8.57
N ILE A 97 0.09 9.91 -7.84
CA ILE A 97 0.24 10.09 -6.38
C ILE A 97 1.31 11.11 -5.99
N GLY A 98 1.86 11.87 -6.93
CA GLY A 98 2.81 12.96 -6.68
C GLY A 98 4.27 12.53 -6.58
N PHE A 99 4.64 11.35 -7.11
CA PHE A 99 6.00 10.82 -7.13
C PHE A 99 6.65 10.80 -8.52
N GLY A 100 6.12 11.56 -9.48
CA GLY A 100 6.65 11.64 -10.85
C GLY A 100 8.14 11.98 -10.93
N GLU A 101 8.54 13.01 -10.18
CA GLU A 101 9.92 13.54 -10.11
C GLU A 101 10.77 12.83 -9.03
N HIS A 102 10.23 11.83 -8.33
CA HIS A 102 10.92 11.19 -7.21
C HIS A 102 11.80 10.03 -7.68
N GLN A 103 12.94 9.87 -7.00
CA GLN A 103 13.83 8.72 -7.19
C GLN A 103 13.12 7.43 -6.79
N ARG A 104 13.23 6.40 -7.61
CA ARG A 104 12.61 5.10 -7.33
C ARG A 104 13.29 3.96 -8.05
N ILE A 105 13.13 2.77 -7.48
CA ILE A 105 13.57 1.49 -8.05
C ILE A 105 12.36 0.57 -8.11
N SER A 106 12.22 -0.17 -9.21
CA SER A 106 11.12 -1.13 -9.37
C SER A 106 11.61 -2.46 -9.91
N ALA A 107 10.93 -3.52 -9.49
CA ALA A 107 11.17 -4.89 -9.92
C ALA A 107 9.85 -5.53 -10.38
N VAL A 108 9.87 -6.16 -11.55
CA VAL A 108 8.73 -6.91 -12.11
C VAL A 108 8.92 -8.39 -11.81
N HIS A 109 7.90 -9.00 -11.22
CA HIS A 109 7.84 -10.42 -10.88
C HIS A 109 6.75 -11.10 -11.73
N ARG A 110 7.06 -12.26 -12.32
CA ARG A 110 6.22 -13.00 -13.28
C ARG A 110 5.95 -14.46 -12.88
N ASP A 111 6.36 -14.79 -11.66
CA ASP A 111 6.67 -16.13 -11.15
C ASP A 111 5.77 -16.54 -9.98
N THR A 112 4.93 -15.63 -9.48
CA THR A 112 3.82 -15.93 -8.56
C THR A 112 2.49 -16.04 -9.33
N ASP A 113 1.39 -16.32 -8.63
CA ASP A 113 0.05 -16.46 -9.20
C ASP A 113 -0.37 -15.31 -10.13
N ASN A 114 0.18 -14.10 -9.94
CA ASN A 114 -0.11 -12.93 -10.77
C ASN A 114 1.15 -12.15 -11.13
N LEU A 115 1.20 -11.60 -12.35
CA LEU A 115 2.18 -10.57 -12.72
C LEU A 115 2.07 -9.39 -11.75
N HIS A 116 3.19 -8.92 -11.21
CA HIS A 116 3.19 -7.78 -10.30
C HIS A 116 4.48 -6.97 -10.34
N ILE A 117 4.39 -5.71 -9.91
CA ILE A 117 5.47 -4.74 -9.85
C ILE A 117 5.62 -4.28 -8.41
N HIS A 118 6.81 -4.46 -7.86
CA HIS A 118 7.23 -3.81 -6.63
C HIS A 118 7.95 -2.50 -6.97
N ILE A 119 7.60 -1.40 -6.29
CA ILE A 119 8.20 -0.08 -6.52
C ILE A 119 8.60 0.51 -5.16
N ALA A 120 9.90 0.68 -4.96
CA ALA A 120 10.49 1.39 -3.84
C ALA A 120 10.71 2.86 -4.23
N ILE A 121 10.02 3.78 -3.56
CA ILE A 121 10.03 5.21 -3.89
C ILE A 121 10.63 6.01 -2.73
N ASN A 122 11.53 6.94 -3.05
CA ASN A 122 12.01 7.95 -2.11
C ASN A 122 10.96 9.05 -1.93
N LYS A 123 10.39 9.20 -0.73
CA LYS A 123 9.43 10.27 -0.43
C LYS A 123 10.08 11.65 -0.32
N ILE A 124 11.40 11.73 -0.20
CA ILE A 124 12.13 13.00 -0.25
C ILE A 124 12.34 13.38 -1.71
N HIS A 125 11.82 14.53 -2.11
CA HIS A 125 12.03 15.06 -3.45
C HIS A 125 13.53 15.35 -3.67
N PRO A 126 14.14 14.89 -4.78
CA PRO A 126 15.59 15.00 -4.98
C PRO A 126 16.12 16.44 -5.01
N GLU A 127 15.38 17.35 -5.64
CA GLU A 127 15.76 18.78 -5.68
C GLU A 127 15.24 19.61 -4.49
N LYS A 128 13.94 19.50 -4.19
CA LYS A 128 13.27 20.33 -3.17
C LYS A 128 13.63 19.90 -1.74
N LEU A 129 14.14 18.68 -1.55
CA LEU A 129 14.47 18.07 -0.25
C LEU A 129 13.32 18.11 0.75
N THR A 130 12.07 18.08 0.26
CA THR A 130 10.85 18.03 1.06
C THR A 130 10.25 16.62 1.00
N MET A 131 9.62 16.19 2.09
CA MET A 131 8.91 14.92 2.12
C MET A 131 7.51 15.10 1.54
N VAL A 132 7.12 14.21 0.62
CA VAL A 132 5.76 14.12 0.08
C VAL A 132 5.01 12.98 0.77
N GLU A 133 3.79 13.27 1.21
CA GLU A 133 2.82 12.28 1.67
C GLU A 133 1.59 12.34 0.75
N PRO A 134 1.32 11.31 -0.05
CA PRO A 134 0.21 11.34 -0.99
C PRO A 134 -1.15 11.44 -0.28
N PHE A 135 -1.92 12.48 -0.57
CA PHE A 135 -3.26 12.66 -0.03
C PHE A 135 -4.29 11.86 -0.83
N GLY A 136 -5.09 11.03 -0.15
CA GLY A 136 -6.14 10.24 -0.81
C GLY A 136 -5.60 9.19 -1.79
N ALA A 137 -4.37 8.70 -1.58
CA ALA A 137 -3.65 7.82 -2.49
C ALA A 137 -4.47 6.64 -2.98
N TYR A 138 -5.23 5.98 -2.09
CA TYR A 138 -6.07 4.83 -2.45
C TYR A 138 -7.07 5.18 -3.56
N ARG A 139 -7.80 6.30 -3.42
CA ARG A 139 -8.80 6.73 -4.40
C ARG A 139 -8.14 7.07 -5.73
N VAL A 140 -7.04 7.82 -5.68
CA VAL A 140 -6.29 8.26 -6.86
C VAL A 140 -5.70 7.06 -7.61
N LEU A 141 -5.13 6.09 -6.89
CA LEU A 141 -4.62 4.85 -7.46
C LEU A 141 -5.74 4.03 -8.10
N GLY A 142 -6.90 3.89 -7.44
CA GLY A 142 -8.05 3.17 -7.98
C GLY A 142 -8.59 3.80 -9.27
N GLU A 143 -8.80 5.12 -9.28
CA GLU A 143 -9.22 5.87 -10.48
C GLU A 143 -8.18 5.75 -11.61
N THR A 144 -6.89 5.80 -11.27
CA THR A 144 -5.80 5.64 -12.24
C THR A 144 -5.75 4.22 -12.79
N CYS A 145 -5.95 3.20 -11.95
CA CYS A 145 -6.00 1.82 -12.40
C CYS A 145 -7.18 1.57 -13.35
N ASP A 146 -8.37 2.05 -13.00
CA ASP A 146 -9.56 1.94 -13.86
C ASP A 146 -9.31 2.53 -15.25
N ARG A 147 -8.72 3.73 -15.30
CA ARG A 147 -8.37 4.39 -16.57
C ARG A 147 -7.33 3.59 -17.36
N LEU A 148 -6.28 3.11 -16.72
CA LEU A 148 -5.20 2.36 -17.38
C LEU A 148 -5.68 1.01 -17.91
N GLU A 149 -6.57 0.32 -17.19
CA GLU A 149 -7.19 -0.92 -17.67
C GLU A 149 -7.98 -0.68 -18.96
N ASN A 150 -8.79 0.38 -19.01
CA ASN A 150 -9.49 0.77 -20.23
C ASN A 150 -8.51 1.09 -21.38
N GLN A 151 -7.42 1.79 -21.08
CA GLN A 151 -6.45 2.23 -22.07
C GLN A 151 -5.69 1.06 -22.70
N TYR A 152 -5.33 0.05 -21.92
CA TYR A 152 -4.52 -1.09 -22.36
C TYR A 152 -5.32 -2.37 -22.62
N GLY A 153 -6.65 -2.32 -22.48
CA GLY A 153 -7.52 -3.49 -22.68
C GLY A 153 -7.32 -4.59 -21.64
N LEU A 154 -6.90 -4.22 -20.42
CA LEU A 154 -6.70 -5.15 -19.32
C LEU A 154 -8.02 -5.50 -18.66
N GLU A 155 -8.09 -6.66 -18.02
CA GLU A 155 -9.23 -7.07 -17.23
C GLU A 155 -9.47 -6.11 -16.06
N LYS A 156 -10.75 -5.72 -15.92
CA LYS A 156 -11.22 -4.82 -14.87
C LYS A 156 -11.09 -5.44 -13.49
N ASP A 157 -10.61 -4.64 -12.55
CA ASP A 157 -10.64 -4.98 -11.13
C ASP A 157 -11.60 -4.10 -10.32
N ASN A 158 -11.84 -4.49 -9.07
CA ASN A 158 -12.64 -3.71 -8.16
C ASN A 158 -11.79 -2.63 -7.48
N HIS A 159 -11.90 -1.40 -7.98
CA HIS A 159 -11.19 -0.22 -7.46
C HIS A 159 -11.92 0.52 -6.35
N ILE A 160 -13.12 0.07 -5.98
CA ILE A 160 -13.94 0.70 -4.96
C ILE A 160 -13.75 -0.05 -3.64
N THR A 161 -13.10 0.59 -2.65
CA THR A 161 -13.18 0.08 -1.27
C THR A 161 -14.59 0.32 -0.77
N LYS A 162 -15.36 -0.76 -0.66
CA LYS A 162 -16.63 -0.75 0.07
C LYS A 162 -16.42 -0.78 1.59
N GLN A 163 -15.19 -1.04 2.06
CA GLN A 163 -14.84 -1.34 3.44
C GLN A 163 -13.70 -0.42 3.91
N ARG A 164 -13.77 0.06 5.16
CA ARG A 164 -12.65 0.78 5.79
C ARG A 164 -11.55 -0.22 6.20
N GLU A 165 -10.29 0.21 6.30
CA GLU A 165 -9.15 -0.66 6.67
C GLU A 165 -9.41 -1.49 7.94
N GLY A 166 -10.01 -0.89 8.97
CA GLY A 166 -10.37 -1.61 10.20
C GLY A 166 -11.35 -2.76 9.95
N GLN A 167 -12.29 -2.59 9.02
CA GLN A 167 -13.25 -3.64 8.66
C GLN A 167 -12.60 -4.74 7.84
N SER A 168 -11.70 -4.40 6.91
CA SER A 168 -10.92 -5.39 6.16
C SER A 168 -10.08 -6.26 7.10
N ARG A 169 -9.35 -5.65 8.04
CA ARG A 169 -8.54 -6.37 9.03
C ARG A 169 -9.38 -7.27 9.94
N ALA A 170 -10.55 -6.79 10.34
CA ALA A 170 -11.50 -7.57 11.13
C ALA A 170 -11.99 -8.81 10.36
N GLN A 171 -12.35 -8.65 9.08
CA GLN A 171 -12.76 -9.76 8.23
C GLN A 171 -11.64 -10.77 7.99
N ASP A 172 -10.41 -10.31 7.70
CA ASP A 172 -9.25 -11.19 7.52
C ASP A 172 -8.98 -12.00 8.79
N MET A 173 -9.00 -11.34 9.96
CA MET A 173 -8.83 -12.00 11.25
C MET A 173 -9.94 -13.02 11.50
N GLU A 174 -11.20 -12.68 11.23
CA GLU A 174 -12.35 -13.58 11.39
C GLU A 174 -12.24 -14.82 10.49
N ALA A 175 -11.86 -14.63 9.23
CA ALA A 175 -11.72 -15.71 8.25
C ALA A 175 -10.62 -16.72 8.61
N HIS A 176 -9.54 -16.26 9.25
CA HIS A 176 -8.40 -17.11 9.59
C HIS A 176 -8.42 -17.67 11.02
N SER A 177 -9.10 -17.01 11.97
CA SER A 177 -9.07 -17.40 13.38
C SER A 177 -10.33 -18.11 13.87
N GLY A 178 -11.45 -17.99 13.15
CA GLY A 178 -12.77 -18.44 13.64
C GLY A 178 -13.28 -17.62 14.83
N GLN A 179 -12.57 -16.56 15.24
CA GLN A 179 -12.99 -15.63 16.30
C GLN A 179 -13.68 -14.42 15.69
N LYS A 180 -14.75 -13.95 16.33
CA LYS A 180 -15.47 -12.75 15.90
C LYS A 180 -14.75 -11.49 16.36
N SER A 181 -14.61 -10.50 15.47
CA SER A 181 -14.04 -9.20 15.81
C SER A 181 -15.00 -8.35 16.63
N LEU A 182 -14.46 -7.36 17.35
CA LEU A 182 -15.27 -6.36 18.03
C LEU A 182 -16.16 -5.58 17.06
N ILE A 183 -15.74 -5.38 15.81
CA ILE A 183 -16.51 -4.64 14.79
C ILE A 183 -17.78 -5.41 14.42
N SER A 184 -17.63 -6.70 14.08
CA SER A 184 -18.77 -7.55 13.72
C SER A 184 -19.67 -7.80 14.93
N TRP A 185 -19.09 -8.03 16.12
CA TRP A 185 -19.86 -8.18 17.36
C TRP A 185 -20.67 -6.92 17.69
N THR A 186 -20.07 -5.73 17.62
CA THR A 186 -20.76 -4.47 17.92
C THR A 186 -21.90 -4.21 16.95
N ARG A 187 -21.70 -4.52 15.66
CA ARG A 187 -22.77 -4.39 14.66
C ARG A 187 -23.96 -5.30 14.95
N GLU A 188 -23.69 -6.55 15.34
CA GLU A 188 -24.75 -7.51 15.64
C GLU A 188 -25.47 -7.23 16.95
N GLN A 189 -24.75 -6.89 18.01
CA GLN A 189 -25.34 -6.74 19.35
C GLN A 189 -25.87 -5.33 19.62
N CYS A 190 -25.26 -4.31 19.01
CA CYS A 190 -25.56 -2.91 19.31
C CYS A 190 -26.07 -2.13 18.09
N GLY A 191 -26.16 -2.74 16.90
CA GLY A 191 -26.41 -2.03 15.63
C GLY A 191 -27.63 -1.12 15.67
N GLU A 192 -28.81 -1.66 15.97
CA GLU A 192 -30.07 -0.89 16.02
C GLU A 192 -30.06 0.22 17.09
N ALA A 193 -29.48 -0.08 18.26
CA ALA A 193 -29.36 0.87 19.36
C ALA A 193 -28.40 2.02 19.03
N LEU A 194 -27.30 1.72 18.33
CA LEU A 194 -26.33 2.71 17.86
C LEU A 194 -26.89 3.56 16.72
N GLU A 195 -27.69 3.00 15.82
CA GLU A 195 -28.37 3.76 14.75
C GLU A 195 -29.40 4.75 15.32
N SER A 196 -29.98 4.44 16.47
CA SER A 196 -30.95 5.29 17.16
C SER A 196 -30.31 6.37 18.06
N ALA A 197 -29.00 6.27 18.33
CA ALA A 197 -28.28 7.20 19.21
C ALA A 197 -28.26 8.62 18.63
N GLN A 198 -28.60 9.62 19.43
CA GLN A 198 -28.68 11.02 19.00
C GLN A 198 -27.48 11.85 19.47
N SER A 199 -26.62 11.27 20.31
CA SER A 199 -25.44 11.92 20.86
C SER A 199 -24.29 10.93 21.08
N TRP A 200 -23.09 11.48 21.27
CA TRP A 200 -21.93 10.67 21.68
C TRP A 200 -22.14 10.00 23.03
N GLU A 201 -22.85 10.65 23.95
CA GLU A 201 -23.14 10.09 25.27
C GLU A 201 -24.03 8.84 25.17
N ASP A 202 -25.03 8.85 24.27
CA ASP A 202 -25.87 7.69 23.99
C ASP A 202 -25.04 6.53 23.42
N VAL A 203 -24.13 6.82 22.48
CA VAL A 203 -23.22 5.81 21.92
C VAL A 203 -22.36 5.17 23.02
N HIS A 204 -21.79 5.98 23.92
CA HIS A 204 -21.00 5.47 25.04
C HIS A 204 -21.84 4.62 26.00
N HIS A 205 -23.09 5.03 26.27
CA HIS A 205 -23.99 4.28 27.13
C HIS A 205 -24.36 2.93 26.51
N VAL A 206 -24.74 2.90 25.24
CA VAL A 206 -25.10 1.66 24.51
C VAL A 206 -23.93 0.67 24.51
N LEU A 207 -22.73 1.14 24.19
CA LEU A 207 -21.54 0.28 24.17
C LEU A 207 -21.18 -0.23 25.57
N LYS A 208 -21.25 0.63 26.59
CA LYS A 208 -20.94 0.25 27.98
C LYS A 208 -21.90 -0.84 28.49
N GLU A 209 -23.20 -0.67 28.28
CA GLU A 209 -24.21 -1.66 28.68
C GLU A 209 -23.97 -3.01 27.99
N ALA A 210 -23.78 -2.99 26.67
CA ALA A 210 -23.57 -4.22 25.90
C ALA A 210 -22.28 -4.96 26.32
N LEU A 211 -21.17 -4.23 26.54
CA LEU A 211 -19.91 -4.84 26.96
C LEU A 211 -20.01 -5.44 28.37
N LEU A 212 -20.70 -4.77 29.30
CA LEU A 212 -20.94 -5.28 30.65
C LEU A 212 -21.84 -6.53 30.63
N GLN A 213 -22.92 -6.50 29.84
CA GLN A 213 -23.84 -7.63 29.71
C GLN A 213 -23.16 -8.90 29.19
N HIS A 214 -22.20 -8.74 28.29
CA HIS A 214 -21.48 -9.86 27.68
C HIS A 214 -20.12 -10.17 28.34
N SER A 215 -19.82 -9.54 29.50
CA SER A 215 -18.56 -9.74 30.24
C SER A 215 -17.31 -9.53 29.37
N ILE A 216 -17.39 -8.64 28.37
CA ILE A 216 -16.27 -8.33 27.49
C ILE A 216 -15.43 -7.24 28.17
N SER A 217 -14.23 -7.62 28.62
CA SER A 217 -13.24 -6.66 29.13
C SER A 217 -12.40 -6.15 27.98
N LEU A 218 -12.46 -4.84 27.72
CA LEU A 218 -11.53 -4.17 26.82
C LEU A 218 -10.21 -3.98 27.57
N VAL A 219 -9.19 -4.76 27.22
CA VAL A 219 -7.82 -4.49 27.62
C VAL A 219 -7.32 -3.38 26.69
N PHE A 220 -7.18 -2.17 27.23
CA PHE A 220 -6.53 -1.04 26.54
C PHE A 220 -5.01 -1.12 26.67
#